data_AF-A0AAW1BG09-F1
#
_entry.id   AF-A0AAW1BG09-F1
#
_cell.length_a   1.000
_cell.length_b   1.000
_cell.length_c   1.000
_cell.angle_alpha   90.00
_cell.angle_beta   90.00
_cell.angle_gamma   90.00
#
_symmetry.space_group_name_H-M   'P 1'
#
loop_
_entity.id
_entity.type
_entity.pdbx_description
1 polymer ?
#
loop_
_entity_poly.entity_id
_entity_poly.type
_entity_poly.pdbx_seq_one_letter_code
_entity_poly.pdbx_strand_id
1 'polypeptide(L)'
;MPKVTIALEISDQDVTRFAFAVALKNMYNSESEVNEEDVLGILAAAEVLQFPSLFQKCIQVMRRSIYPTKVCSYYTAGCKLGSQICLRDLPLELLQKVLKSPRLFTINEFCLLRTALYWVFLQQNPKIQIIPSYNTILTYFSSLPKTCAFLEREEGQQYMAIFQALRLHGITSSRHLEELWEINFFPLPWLTRILSDHYHALENGGDMAFQADFNTQAVRFGLMLTQEPRYHAEVISIYGFFFELKAIKHDASAYSFYMKILKARIPSVPIYVTFSLLFLSS
;
A
#
# COMPACT_ATOMS: atom_id res chain seq x y z
N MET A 1 2.42 4.46 -49.58
CA MET A 1 2.81 3.52 -48.49
C MET A 1 1.56 2.80 -48.02
N PRO A 2 1.59 1.46 -47.83
CA PRO A 2 0.47 0.73 -47.25
C PRO A 2 0.24 1.20 -45.80
N LYS A 3 -1.01 1.52 -45.47
CA LYS A 3 -1.40 1.98 -44.14
C LYS A 3 -1.56 0.75 -43.24
N VAL A 4 -0.61 0.54 -42.33
CA VAL A 4 -0.71 -0.54 -41.33
C VAL A 4 -1.46 0.02 -40.12
N THR A 5 -2.59 -0.59 -39.78
CA THR A 5 -3.38 -0.23 -38.60
C THR A 5 -3.14 -1.29 -37.53
N ILE A 6 -2.50 -0.91 -36.43
CA ILE A 6 -2.29 -1.76 -35.27
C ILE A 6 -3.31 -1.35 -34.22
N ALA A 7 -4.20 -2.28 -33.85
CA ALA A 7 -5.15 -2.07 -32.76
C ALA A 7 -4.52 -2.59 -31.46
N LEU A 8 -4.44 -1.71 -30.46
CA LEU A 8 -3.96 -2.03 -29.11
C LEU A 8 -5.12 -1.80 -28.14
N GLU A 9 -5.52 -2.85 -27.44
CA GLU A 9 -6.48 -2.76 -26.34
C GLU A 9 -5.72 -2.56 -25.04
N ILE A 10 -5.90 -1.40 -24.41
CA ILE A 10 -5.27 -1.05 -23.14
C ILE A 10 -6.38 -0.88 -22.10
N SER A 11 -6.37 -1.72 -21.07
CA SER A 11 -7.38 -1.73 -20.02
C SER A 11 -7.12 -0.70 -18.90
N ASP A 12 -5.92 -0.11 -18.88
CA ASP A 12 -5.52 0.86 -17.85
C ASP A 12 -6.13 2.24 -18.14
N GLN A 13 -6.99 2.70 -17.23
CA GLN A 13 -7.70 3.99 -17.34
C GLN A 13 -6.76 5.19 -17.20
N ASP A 14 -5.59 5.02 -16.59
CA ASP A 14 -4.60 6.09 -16.44
C ASP A 14 -3.83 6.33 -17.75
N VAL A 15 -3.92 5.43 -18.74
CA VAL A 15 -3.27 5.55 -20.05
C VAL A 15 -4.14 6.33 -21.02
N THR A 16 -3.92 7.64 -21.09
CA THR A 16 -4.58 8.49 -22.09
C THR A 16 -3.95 8.33 -23.48
N ARG A 17 -4.75 8.54 -24.54
CA ARG A 17 -4.24 8.55 -25.94
C ARG A 17 -3.08 9.52 -26.12
N PHE A 18 -3.16 10.68 -25.46
CA PHE A 18 -2.11 11.69 -25.50
C PHE A 18 -0.82 11.19 -24.85
N ALA A 19 -0.90 10.70 -23.61
CA ALA A 19 0.27 10.18 -22.91
C ALA A 19 0.92 9.00 -23.63
N PHE A 20 0.11 8.11 -24.22
CA PHE A 20 0.61 7.00 -25.02
C PHE A 20 1.34 7.47 -26.29
N ALA A 21 0.81 8.48 -26.98
CA ALA A 21 1.48 9.09 -28.13
C ALA A 21 2.80 9.76 -27.74
N VAL A 22 2.85 10.43 -26.58
CA VAL A 22 4.08 11.02 -26.04
C VAL A 22 5.09 9.92 -25.70
N ALA A 23 4.66 8.80 -25.11
CA ALA A 23 5.55 7.69 -24.81
C ALA A 23 6.14 7.06 -26.08
N LEU A 24 5.33 6.88 -27.13
CA LEU A 24 5.80 6.41 -28.44
C LEU A 24 6.76 7.40 -29.09
N LYS A 25 6.47 8.71 -29.05
CA LYS A 25 7.39 9.77 -29.54
C LYS A 25 8.76 9.65 -28.86
N ASN A 26 8.78 9.41 -27.55
CA ASN A 26 10.01 9.27 -26.78
C ASN A 26 10.84 8.03 -27.15
N MET A 27 10.26 7.01 -27.81
CA MET A 27 11.03 5.87 -28.33
C MET A 27 11.95 6.25 -29.51
N TYR A 28 11.63 7.34 -30.20
CA TYR A 28 12.38 7.82 -31.37
C TYR A 28 13.28 9.02 -31.06
N ASN A 29 13.22 9.55 -29.84
CA ASN A 29 13.99 10.71 -29.42
C ASN A 29 15.23 10.29 -28.61
N SER A 30 16.35 11.00 -28.82
CA SER A 30 17.58 10.80 -28.05
C SER A 30 17.49 11.27 -26.59
N GLU A 31 16.63 12.27 -26.32
CA GLU A 31 16.35 12.75 -24.98
C GLU A 31 14.85 12.64 -24.68
N SER A 32 14.53 12.09 -23.50
CA SER A 32 13.14 11.90 -23.09
C SER A 32 12.55 13.18 -22.50
N GLU A 33 11.53 13.72 -23.16
CA GLU A 33 10.76 14.89 -22.70
C GLU A 33 9.50 14.43 -21.97
N VAL A 34 9.38 14.83 -20.70
CA VAL A 34 8.25 14.49 -19.83
C VAL A 34 7.77 15.76 -19.13
N ASN A 35 6.53 16.15 -19.39
CA ASN A 35 5.86 17.26 -18.74
C ASN A 35 5.29 16.86 -17.38
N GLU A 36 5.34 17.75 -16.39
CA GLU A 36 4.83 17.50 -15.03
C GLU A 36 3.32 17.27 -14.97
N GLU A 37 2.56 17.89 -15.88
CA GLU A 37 1.10 17.78 -15.91
C GLU A 37 0.64 16.39 -16.34
N ASP A 38 1.32 15.82 -17.34
CA ASP A 38 0.98 14.56 -17.98
C ASP A 38 1.78 13.37 -17.42
N VAL A 39 2.68 13.62 -16.46
CA VAL A 39 3.67 12.64 -15.98
C VAL A 39 3.03 11.32 -15.53
N LEU A 40 1.83 11.37 -14.95
CA LEU A 40 1.13 10.16 -14.47
C LEU A 40 0.66 9.28 -15.62
N GLY A 41 0.07 9.87 -16.66
CA GLY A 41 -0.34 9.13 -17.84
C GLY A 41 0.84 8.62 -18.63
N ILE A 42 1.92 9.42 -18.72
CA ILE A 42 3.15 9.02 -19.43
C ILE A 42 3.85 7.90 -18.67
N LEU A 43 3.86 7.93 -17.33
CA LEU A 43 4.38 6.86 -16.50
C LEU A 43 3.59 5.55 -16.70
N ALA A 44 2.25 5.60 -16.70
CA ALA A 44 1.41 4.43 -16.99
C ALA A 44 1.64 3.89 -18.41
N ALA A 45 1.74 4.78 -19.41
CA ALA A 45 2.07 4.40 -20.78
C ALA A 45 3.47 3.78 -20.91
N ALA A 46 4.46 4.30 -20.20
CA ALA A 46 5.82 3.75 -20.16
C ALA A 46 5.83 2.35 -19.54
N GLU A 47 4.98 2.07 -18.55
CA GLU A 47 4.82 0.74 -17.99
C GLU A 47 4.15 -0.23 -18.98
N VAL A 48 3.08 0.19 -19.67
CA VAL A 48 2.44 -0.63 -20.72
C VAL A 48 3.43 -0.96 -21.85
N LEU A 49 4.24 0.00 -22.26
CA LEU A 49 5.25 -0.17 -23.31
C LEU A 49 6.53 -0.87 -22.82
N GLN A 50 6.66 -1.13 -21.51
CA GLN A 50 7.88 -1.65 -20.88
C GLN A 50 9.13 -0.83 -21.26
N PHE A 51 9.04 0.50 -21.12
CA PHE A 51 10.09 1.45 -21.50
C PHE A 51 10.82 2.03 -20.27
N PRO A 52 11.93 1.41 -19.79
CA PRO A 52 12.45 1.68 -18.45
C PRO A 52 13.08 3.07 -18.29
N SER A 53 13.76 3.58 -19.32
CA SER A 53 14.39 4.91 -19.26
C SER A 53 13.34 6.03 -19.18
N LEU A 54 12.23 5.91 -19.92
CA LEU A 54 11.11 6.84 -19.82
C LEU A 54 10.41 6.73 -18.47
N PHE A 55 10.18 5.52 -17.98
CA PHE A 55 9.61 5.28 -16.65
C PHE A 55 10.45 5.98 -15.56
N GLN A 56 11.77 5.82 -15.60
CA GLN A 56 12.71 6.48 -14.68
C GLN A 56 12.68 7.99 -14.77
N LYS A 57 12.59 8.53 -15.99
CA LYS A 57 12.48 9.97 -16.21
C LYS A 57 11.20 10.52 -15.56
N CYS A 58 10.08 9.83 -15.72
CA CYS A 58 8.81 10.18 -15.06
C CYS A 58 8.96 10.19 -13.53
N ILE A 59 9.62 9.19 -12.94
CA ILE A 59 9.90 9.15 -11.49
C ILE A 59 10.78 10.32 -11.05
N GLN A 60 11.79 10.69 -11.84
CA GLN A 60 12.65 11.83 -11.55
C GLN A 60 11.87 13.16 -11.56
N VAL A 61 10.99 13.34 -12.55
CA VAL A 61 10.10 14.50 -12.64
C VAL A 61 9.17 14.53 -11.43
N MET A 62 8.47 13.43 -11.13
CA MET A 62 7.58 13.32 -9.96
C MET A 62 8.29 13.66 -8.66
N ARG A 63 9.53 13.20 -8.45
CA ARG A 63 10.33 13.50 -7.25
C ARG A 63 10.66 14.98 -7.09
N ARG A 64 10.86 15.69 -8.20
CA ARG A 64 11.18 17.14 -8.20
C ARG A 64 9.93 18.00 -8.02
N SER A 65 8.77 17.50 -8.44
CA SER A 65 7.48 18.20 -8.41
C SER A 65 6.53 17.68 -7.34
N ILE A 66 7.03 17.22 -6.18
CA ILE A 66 6.17 16.83 -5.05
C ILE A 66 5.72 18.07 -4.28
N TYR A 67 4.43 18.37 -4.30
CA TYR A 67 3.78 19.42 -3.50
C TYR A 67 2.35 19.00 -3.10
N PRO A 68 1.71 19.69 -2.12
CA PRO A 68 0.49 19.19 -1.47
C PRO A 68 -0.69 18.83 -2.37
N THR A 69 -0.84 19.44 -3.56
CA THR A 69 -1.93 19.10 -4.49
C THR A 69 -1.63 17.90 -5.39
N LYS A 70 -0.35 17.53 -5.57
CA LYS A 70 0.07 16.39 -6.39
C LYS A 70 0.43 15.16 -5.57
N VAL A 71 0.75 15.33 -4.28
CA VAL A 71 1.22 14.24 -3.40
C VAL A 71 0.26 13.04 -3.39
N CYS A 72 -1.05 13.24 -3.30
CA CYS A 72 -2.02 12.14 -3.32
C CYS A 72 -2.05 11.41 -4.67
N SER A 73 -2.00 12.15 -5.78
CA SER A 73 -1.99 11.56 -7.12
C SER A 73 -0.69 10.80 -7.41
N TYR A 74 0.44 11.33 -6.96
CA TYR A 74 1.76 10.69 -7.10
C TYR A 74 1.89 9.47 -6.19
N TYR A 75 1.36 9.55 -4.96
CA TYR A 75 1.26 8.41 -4.05
C TYR A 75 0.40 7.30 -4.68
N THR A 76 -0.79 7.64 -5.18
CA THR A 76 -1.69 6.66 -5.82
C THR A 76 -1.03 6.00 -7.02
N ALA A 77 -0.39 6.78 -7.89
CA ALA A 77 0.36 6.25 -9.02
C ALA A 77 1.54 5.37 -8.57
N GLY A 78 2.32 5.80 -7.58
CA GLY A 78 3.41 5.01 -6.99
C GLY A 78 2.93 3.69 -6.37
N CYS A 79 1.76 3.68 -5.73
CA CYS A 79 1.13 2.48 -5.19
C CYS A 79 0.61 1.54 -6.29
N LYS A 80 0.02 2.07 -7.37
CA LYS A 80 -0.49 1.28 -8.51
C LYS A 80 0.64 0.67 -9.32
N LEU A 81 1.65 1.48 -9.63
CA LEU A 81 2.78 1.15 -10.50
C LEU A 81 3.94 0.52 -9.70
N GLY A 82 3.68 0.23 -8.42
CA GLY A 82 4.44 -0.70 -7.61
C GLY A 82 5.93 -0.43 -7.49
N SER A 83 6.44 0.79 -7.73
CA SER A 83 7.82 1.19 -7.42
C SER A 83 8.91 0.21 -7.92
N GLN A 84 9.02 0.06 -9.24
CA GLN A 84 10.03 -0.79 -9.91
C GLN A 84 11.48 -0.54 -9.48
N ILE A 85 11.80 0.64 -8.96
CA ILE A 85 13.20 1.01 -8.68
C ILE A 85 13.46 1.44 -7.22
N CYS A 86 12.54 2.17 -6.58
CA CYS A 86 12.85 2.73 -5.26
C CYS A 86 12.79 1.71 -4.11
N LEU A 87 11.98 0.65 -4.21
CA LEU A 87 11.93 -0.37 -3.14
C LEU A 87 13.19 -1.21 -3.12
N ARG A 88 13.70 -1.63 -4.29
CA ARG A 88 14.89 -2.49 -4.34
C ARG A 88 16.10 -1.84 -3.69
N ASP A 89 16.33 -0.57 -4.01
CA ASP A 89 17.48 0.18 -3.52
C ASP A 89 17.28 0.70 -2.09
N LEU A 90 16.12 0.44 -1.47
CA LEU A 90 15.81 0.89 -0.12
C LEU A 90 16.56 0.03 0.90
N PRO A 91 17.45 0.62 1.73
CA PRO A 91 18.15 -0.12 2.76
C PRO A 91 17.20 -0.71 3.80
N LEU A 92 17.53 -1.89 4.31
CA LEU A 92 16.78 -2.62 5.34
C LEU A 92 16.44 -1.71 6.54
N GLU A 93 17.43 -0.97 7.03
CA GLU A 93 17.33 -0.12 8.21
C GLU A 93 16.40 1.06 7.97
N LEU A 94 16.41 1.61 6.75
CA LEU A 94 15.54 2.72 6.40
C LEU A 94 14.09 2.26 6.29
N LEU A 95 13.84 1.12 5.63
CA LEU A 95 12.50 0.53 5.58
C LEU A 95 11.97 0.25 6.99
N GLN A 96 12.79 -0.34 7.85
CA GLN A 96 12.41 -0.63 9.23
C GLN A 96 12.08 0.66 10.01
N LYS A 97 12.90 1.72 9.88
CA LYS A 97 12.64 3.02 10.52
C LYS A 97 11.34 3.66 10.03
N VAL A 98 11.06 3.58 8.72
CA VAL A 98 9.83 4.11 8.13
C VAL A 98 8.61 3.36 8.67
N LEU A 99 8.63 2.02 8.70
CA LEU A 99 7.52 1.21 9.20
C LEU A 99 7.20 1.46 10.68
N LYS A 100 8.25 1.68 11.50
CA LYS A 100 8.12 2.03 12.93
C LYS A 100 7.60 3.44 13.17
N SER A 101 7.62 4.31 12.17
CA SER A 101 7.21 5.71 12.35
C SER A 101 5.70 5.80 12.59
N PRO A 102 5.24 6.42 13.70
CA PRO A 102 3.82 6.67 13.92
C PRO A 102 3.25 7.68 12.92
N ARG A 103 4.12 8.43 12.23
CA ARG A 103 3.74 9.41 11.18
C ARG A 103 3.65 8.80 9.79
N LEU A 104 3.92 7.50 9.64
CA LEU A 104 3.77 6.83 8.36
C LEU A 104 2.30 6.83 7.94
N PHE A 105 2.02 7.50 6.82
CA PHE A 105 0.73 7.38 6.15
C PHE A 105 0.64 6.01 5.46
N THR A 106 -0.45 5.30 5.71
CA THR A 106 -0.85 4.10 4.96
C THR A 106 -2.36 4.07 4.85
N ILE A 107 -2.89 3.48 3.77
CA ILE A 107 -4.32 3.23 3.61
C ILE A 107 -4.78 2.23 4.68
N ASN A 108 -4.04 1.14 4.88
CA ASN A 108 -4.25 0.15 5.94
C ASN A 108 -2.96 -0.67 6.20
N GLU A 109 -2.95 -1.48 7.25
CA GLU A 109 -1.79 -2.33 7.60
C GLU A 109 -1.48 -3.40 6.55
N PHE A 110 -2.49 -3.90 5.84
CA PHE A 110 -2.30 -4.92 4.81
C PHE A 110 -1.53 -4.37 3.60
N CYS A 111 -1.74 -3.10 3.22
CA CYS A 111 -0.93 -2.44 2.20
C CYS A 111 0.56 -2.42 2.56
N LEU A 112 0.90 -2.14 3.83
CA LEU A 112 2.30 -2.15 4.28
C LEU A 112 2.89 -3.56 4.29
N LEU A 113 2.11 -4.55 4.70
CA LEU A 113 2.49 -5.96 4.59
C LEU A 113 2.83 -6.31 3.14
N ARG A 114 1.96 -5.97 2.19
CA ARG A 114 2.22 -6.20 0.76
C ARG A 114 3.53 -5.55 0.34
N THR A 115 3.73 -4.28 0.64
CA THR A 115 4.98 -3.57 0.31
C THR A 115 6.21 -4.25 0.90
N ALA A 116 6.15 -4.73 2.15
CA ALA A 116 7.23 -5.47 2.78
C ALA A 116 7.51 -6.83 2.10
N LEU A 117 6.47 -7.58 1.73
CA LEU A 117 6.60 -8.83 0.97
C LEU A 117 7.23 -8.60 -0.41
N TYR A 118 6.79 -7.56 -1.13
CA TYR A 118 7.40 -7.11 -2.38
C TYR A 118 8.90 -6.81 -2.18
N TRP A 119 9.24 -6.03 -1.16
CA TRP A 119 10.61 -5.65 -0.88
C TRP A 119 11.49 -6.90 -0.63
N VAL A 120 11.06 -7.82 0.23
CA VAL A 120 11.79 -9.07 0.51
C VAL A 120 11.96 -9.91 -0.75
N PHE A 121 10.90 -10.06 -1.55
CA PHE A 121 10.97 -10.79 -2.82
C PHE A 121 12.05 -10.20 -3.76
N LEU A 122 12.12 -8.86 -3.86
CA LEU A 122 13.11 -8.18 -4.68
C LEU A 122 14.54 -8.34 -4.15
N GLN A 123 14.73 -8.40 -2.83
CA GLN A 123 16.04 -8.70 -2.23
C GLN A 123 16.48 -10.14 -2.52
N GLN A 124 15.56 -11.11 -2.47
CA GLN A 124 15.85 -12.51 -2.76
C GLN A 124 16.11 -12.79 -4.25
N ASN A 125 15.57 -11.96 -5.14
CA ASN A 125 15.63 -12.17 -6.57
C ASN A 125 16.26 -10.97 -7.30
N PRO A 126 17.56 -10.70 -7.08
CA PRO A 126 18.22 -9.49 -7.60
C PRO A 126 18.27 -9.42 -9.14
N LYS A 127 18.14 -10.56 -9.82
CA LYS A 127 18.17 -10.66 -11.30
C LYS A 127 16.87 -10.21 -11.96
N ILE A 128 15.76 -10.19 -11.23
CA ILE A 128 14.47 -9.78 -11.78
C ILE A 128 14.53 -8.28 -12.05
N GLN A 129 14.21 -7.80 -13.25
CA GLN A 129 14.22 -6.35 -13.55
C GLN A 129 12.81 -5.75 -13.56
N ILE A 130 11.81 -6.59 -13.81
CA ILE A 130 10.40 -6.20 -13.90
C ILE A 130 9.72 -6.61 -12.60
N ILE A 131 8.95 -5.71 -11.99
CA ILE A 131 8.21 -6.08 -10.78
C ILE A 131 7.12 -7.09 -11.12
N PRO A 132 7.05 -8.21 -10.37
CA PRO A 132 6.03 -9.21 -10.61
C PRO A 132 4.65 -8.74 -10.12
N SER A 133 3.60 -9.38 -10.63
CA SER A 133 2.26 -9.22 -10.07
C SER A 133 2.19 -9.69 -8.61
N TYR A 134 1.20 -9.23 -7.86
CA TYR A 134 1.05 -9.65 -6.47
C TYR A 134 0.81 -11.15 -6.33
N ASN A 135 0.01 -11.71 -7.24
CA ASN A 135 -0.26 -13.13 -7.29
C ASN A 135 1.01 -13.96 -7.53
N THR A 136 1.95 -13.45 -8.32
CA THR A 136 3.25 -14.09 -8.53
C THR A 136 4.06 -14.16 -7.24
N ILE A 137 4.00 -13.13 -6.40
CA ILE A 137 4.69 -13.11 -5.10
C ILE A 137 4.07 -14.11 -4.14
N LEU A 138 2.74 -14.14 -4.05
CA LEU A 138 2.03 -15.14 -3.25
C LEU A 138 2.41 -16.55 -3.70
N THR A 139 2.34 -16.82 -5.02
CA THR A 139 2.71 -18.12 -5.59
C THR A 139 4.16 -18.47 -5.27
N TYR A 140 5.09 -17.52 -5.37
CA TYR A 140 6.49 -17.74 -5.05
C TYR A 140 6.67 -18.21 -3.61
N PHE A 141 6.17 -17.46 -2.63
CA PHE A 141 6.33 -17.82 -1.22
C PHE A 141 5.56 -19.10 -0.87
N SER A 142 4.32 -19.27 -1.35
CA SER A 142 3.52 -20.47 -1.11
C SER A 142 4.10 -21.73 -1.76
N SER A 143 4.91 -21.60 -2.82
CA SER A 143 5.59 -22.73 -3.48
C SER A 143 6.84 -23.22 -2.74
N LEU A 144 7.35 -22.44 -1.77
CA LEU A 144 8.51 -22.83 -0.98
C LEU A 144 8.21 -24.07 -0.12
N PRO A 145 9.24 -24.89 0.24
CA PRO A 145 9.05 -26.08 1.05
C PRO A 145 8.27 -25.83 2.35
N LYS A 146 7.20 -26.58 2.61
CA LYS A 146 6.33 -26.35 3.78
C LYS A 146 6.87 -26.96 5.09
N THR A 147 8.18 -27.18 5.18
CA THR A 147 8.85 -27.70 6.38
C THR A 147 8.87 -26.68 7.51
N CYS A 148 9.07 -25.40 7.17
CA CYS A 148 8.98 -24.26 8.08
C CYS A 148 8.64 -22.98 7.28
N ALA A 149 8.17 -21.96 8.00
CA ALA A 149 7.83 -20.68 7.40
C ALA A 149 9.08 -19.96 6.90
N PHE A 150 8.95 -19.13 5.85
CA PHE A 150 10.08 -18.38 5.28
C PHE A 150 10.88 -17.61 6.34
N LEU A 151 10.23 -16.89 7.26
CA LEU A 151 10.91 -16.10 8.29
C LEU A 151 11.71 -16.94 9.31
N GLU A 152 11.46 -18.24 9.42
CA GLU A 152 12.19 -19.14 10.32
C GLU A 152 13.46 -19.70 9.68
N ARG A 153 13.60 -19.58 8.36
CA ARG A 153 14.77 -20.02 7.60
C ARG A 153 15.95 -19.08 7.78
N GLU A 154 17.16 -19.59 7.58
CA GLU A 154 18.40 -18.81 7.66
C GLU A 154 18.35 -17.54 6.79
N GLU A 155 17.85 -17.65 5.55
CA GLU A 155 17.71 -16.52 4.62
C GLU A 155 16.63 -15.50 5.02
N GLY A 156 15.65 -15.93 5.81
CA GLY A 156 14.49 -15.14 6.23
C GLY A 156 14.68 -14.38 7.54
N GLN A 157 15.54 -14.86 8.43
CA GLN A 157 15.73 -14.31 9.78
C GLN A 157 16.11 -12.83 9.79
N GLN A 158 16.94 -12.39 8.83
CA GLN A 158 17.33 -11.00 8.68
C GLN A 158 16.15 -10.03 8.47
N TYR A 159 15.01 -10.53 8.00
CA TYR A 159 13.82 -9.71 7.72
C TYR A 159 12.81 -9.69 8.87
N MET A 160 12.98 -10.51 9.92
CA MET A 160 12.01 -10.58 11.03
C MET A 160 11.69 -9.21 11.62
N ALA A 161 12.71 -8.35 11.74
CA ALA A 161 12.59 -7.04 12.35
C ALA A 161 11.76 -6.05 11.52
N ILE A 162 11.57 -6.29 10.21
CA ILE A 162 10.64 -5.55 9.34
C ILE A 162 9.21 -5.93 9.72
N PHE A 163 8.91 -7.23 9.76
CA PHE A 163 7.54 -7.70 9.98
C PHE A 163 7.09 -7.55 11.43
N GLN A 164 8.02 -7.53 12.39
CA GLN A 164 7.76 -7.12 13.77
C GLN A 164 7.40 -5.63 13.91
N ALA A 165 7.83 -4.78 12.96
CA ALA A 165 7.45 -3.37 12.95
C ALA A 165 6.05 -3.13 12.35
N LEU A 166 5.46 -4.14 11.69
CA LEU A 166 4.11 -4.09 11.16
C LEU A 166 3.09 -4.40 12.26
N ARG A 167 1.94 -3.73 12.21
CA ARG A 167 0.84 -3.94 13.16
C ARG A 167 -0.08 -5.02 12.61
N LEU A 168 0.40 -6.26 12.56
CA LEU A 168 -0.30 -7.37 11.90
C LEU A 168 -1.69 -7.65 12.52
N HIS A 169 -1.87 -7.35 13.81
CA HIS A 169 -3.17 -7.39 14.49
C HIS A 169 -4.20 -6.42 13.91
N GLY A 170 -3.75 -5.37 13.20
CA GLY A 170 -4.62 -4.44 12.47
C GLY A 170 -5.18 -4.98 11.15
N ILE A 171 -4.78 -6.18 10.72
CA ILE A 171 -5.33 -6.85 9.53
C ILE A 171 -6.57 -7.65 9.95
N THR A 172 -7.76 -7.10 9.72
CA THR A 172 -9.03 -7.67 10.22
C THR A 172 -9.93 -8.25 9.13
N SER A 173 -9.60 -8.04 7.86
CA SER A 173 -10.34 -8.58 6.71
C SER A 173 -10.16 -10.09 6.63
N SER A 174 -11.26 -10.85 6.52
CA SER A 174 -11.21 -12.32 6.42
C SER A 174 -10.39 -12.78 5.22
N ARG A 175 -10.57 -12.13 4.05
CA ARG A 175 -9.80 -12.41 2.83
C ARG A 175 -8.30 -12.21 3.05
N HIS A 176 -7.92 -11.13 3.73
CA HIS A 176 -6.50 -10.87 3.98
C HIS A 176 -5.94 -11.87 4.99
N LEU A 177 -6.71 -12.24 6.01
CA LEU A 177 -6.28 -13.27 6.97
C LEU A 177 -6.09 -14.63 6.29
N GLU A 178 -7.02 -15.07 5.44
CA GLU A 178 -6.87 -16.29 4.62
C GLU A 178 -5.54 -16.27 3.85
N GLU A 179 -5.21 -15.15 3.23
CA GLU A 179 -3.95 -14.98 2.51
C GLU A 179 -2.71 -15.09 3.42
N LEU A 180 -2.75 -14.53 4.64
CA LEU A 180 -1.68 -14.68 5.64
C LEU A 180 -1.49 -16.14 6.06
N TRP A 181 -2.55 -16.94 6.07
CA TRP A 181 -2.50 -18.37 6.38
C TRP A 181 -1.99 -19.22 5.22
N GLU A 182 -2.31 -18.84 3.99
CA GLU A 182 -1.90 -19.57 2.77
C GLU A 182 -0.47 -19.27 2.33
N ILE A 183 0.03 -18.07 2.63
CA ILE A 183 1.41 -17.71 2.33
C ILE A 183 2.36 -18.44 3.28
N ASN A 184 3.31 -19.22 2.75
CA ASN A 184 4.33 -19.90 3.54
C ASN A 184 5.44 -18.92 4.00
N PHE A 185 5.03 -17.87 4.71
CA PHE A 185 5.90 -16.74 5.08
C PHE A 185 6.02 -16.57 6.59
N PHE A 186 4.90 -16.61 7.31
CA PHE A 186 4.85 -16.28 8.73
C PHE A 186 4.97 -17.51 9.63
N PRO A 187 5.73 -17.43 10.74
CA PRO A 187 5.74 -18.46 11.77
C PRO A 187 4.35 -18.68 12.33
N LEU A 188 3.97 -19.93 12.59
CA LEU A 188 2.67 -20.27 13.18
C LEU A 188 2.35 -19.49 14.47
N PRO A 189 3.29 -19.29 15.42
CA PRO A 189 3.02 -18.51 16.63
C PRO A 189 2.60 -17.06 16.37
N TRP A 190 3.02 -16.47 15.25
CA TRP A 190 2.62 -15.10 14.89
C TRP A 190 1.18 -15.07 14.39
N LEU A 191 0.80 -16.03 13.54
CA LEU A 191 -0.57 -16.17 13.06
C LEU A 191 -1.54 -16.44 14.22
N THR A 192 -1.15 -17.32 15.15
CA THR A 192 -1.93 -17.58 16.37
C THR A 192 -2.07 -16.33 17.23
N ARG A 193 -1.00 -15.52 17.36
CA ARG A 193 -1.06 -14.27 18.12
C ARG A 193 -2.03 -13.26 17.51
N ILE A 194 -2.03 -13.10 16.18
CA ILE A 194 -3.00 -12.22 15.48
C ILE A 194 -4.44 -12.63 15.85
N LEU A 195 -4.76 -13.92 15.76
CA LEU A 195 -6.10 -14.40 16.12
C LEU A 195 -6.41 -14.24 17.61
N SER A 196 -5.43 -14.46 18.49
CA SER A 196 -5.58 -14.24 19.93
C SER A 196 -5.88 -12.77 20.24
N ASP A 197 -5.15 -11.85 19.62
CA ASP A 197 -5.36 -10.41 19.78
C ASP A 197 -6.75 -10.00 19.29
N HIS A 198 -7.22 -10.56 18.18
CA HIS A 198 -8.57 -10.32 17.67
C HIS A 198 -9.65 -10.85 18.61
N TYR A 199 -9.46 -12.05 19.16
CA TYR A 199 -10.38 -12.66 20.11
C TYR A 199 -10.46 -11.82 21.39
N HIS A 200 -9.32 -11.43 21.95
CA HIS A 200 -9.27 -10.57 23.13
C HIS A 200 -9.92 -9.22 22.89
N ALA A 201 -9.70 -8.61 21.71
CA ALA A 201 -10.34 -7.35 21.37
C ALA A 201 -11.86 -7.50 21.22
N LEU A 202 -12.33 -8.63 20.67
CA LEU A 202 -13.76 -8.92 20.57
C LEU A 202 -14.42 -9.08 21.95
N GLU A 203 -13.80 -9.84 22.87
CA GLU A 203 -14.34 -10.06 24.22
C GLU A 203 -14.33 -8.79 25.08
N ASN A 204 -13.28 -7.98 24.97
CA ASN A 204 -13.11 -6.78 25.80
C ASN A 204 -13.70 -5.50 25.17
N GLY A 205 -14.36 -5.60 24.02
CA GLY A 205 -15.01 -4.47 23.37
C GLY A 205 -14.05 -3.49 22.68
N GLY A 206 -12.89 -3.95 22.23
CA GLY A 206 -11.95 -3.15 21.44
C GLY A 206 -10.49 -3.36 21.81
N ASP A 207 -9.64 -2.46 21.35
CA ASP A 207 -8.17 -2.52 21.45
C ASP A 207 -7.61 -1.82 22.69
N MET A 208 -8.42 -1.61 23.73
CA MET A 208 -8.02 -0.87 24.93
C MET A 208 -6.81 -1.47 25.67
N ALA A 209 -6.53 -2.77 25.50
CA ALA A 209 -5.31 -3.40 26.00
C ALA A 209 -4.03 -2.71 25.49
N PHE A 210 -4.11 -2.04 24.34
CA PHE A 210 -3.02 -1.35 23.68
C PHE A 210 -2.99 0.15 23.95
N GLN A 211 -3.88 0.69 24.80
CA GLN A 211 -3.98 2.14 25.05
C GLN A 211 -2.67 2.76 25.56
N ALA A 212 -1.90 2.01 26.36
CA ALA A 212 -0.61 2.45 26.90
C ALA A 212 0.48 2.61 25.82
N ASP A 213 0.34 1.96 24.66
CA ASP A 213 1.29 2.00 23.55
C ASP A 213 0.62 2.34 22.22
N PHE A 214 -0.08 3.48 22.22
CA PHE A 214 -0.77 3.99 21.05
C PHE A 214 0.14 4.10 19.81
N ASN A 215 1.38 4.59 20.00
CA ASN A 215 2.29 4.88 18.89
C ASN A 215 2.79 3.64 18.16
N THR A 216 2.80 2.45 18.79
CA THR A 216 3.21 1.22 18.10
C THR A 216 2.05 0.27 17.81
N GLN A 217 0.93 0.39 18.52
CA GLN A 217 -0.15 -0.59 18.46
C GLN A 217 -1.44 -0.08 17.80
N ALA A 218 -1.64 1.23 17.64
CA ALA A 218 -2.88 1.74 17.04
C ALA A 218 -3.05 1.24 15.60
N VAL A 219 -4.26 0.83 15.20
CA VAL A 219 -4.52 0.44 13.81
C VAL A 219 -4.59 1.70 12.93
N ARG A 220 -3.84 1.72 11.82
CA ARG A 220 -3.78 2.87 10.90
C ARG A 220 -4.80 2.72 9.77
N PHE A 221 -5.59 3.77 9.54
CA PHE A 221 -6.45 3.91 8.38
C PHE A 221 -6.22 5.28 7.73
N GLY A 222 -5.86 5.27 6.45
CA GLY A 222 -5.56 6.47 5.67
C GLY A 222 -6.67 6.77 4.68
N LEU A 223 -7.20 7.99 4.72
CA LEU A 223 -8.22 8.47 3.79
C LEU A 223 -7.60 9.49 2.83
N MET A 224 -7.83 9.31 1.53
CA MET A 224 -7.43 10.29 0.51
C MET A 224 -8.67 11.07 0.05
N LEU A 225 -8.63 12.39 0.25
CA LEU A 225 -9.65 13.30 -0.24
C LEU A 225 -9.26 13.77 -1.64
N THR A 226 -10.03 13.36 -2.66
CA THR A 226 -9.88 13.87 -4.02
C THR A 226 -10.44 15.29 -4.13
N GLN A 227 -10.12 15.99 -5.22
CA GLN A 227 -10.65 17.35 -5.45
C GLN A 227 -12.17 17.35 -5.53
N GLU A 228 -12.72 16.32 -6.20
CA GLU A 228 -14.14 16.00 -6.22
C GLU A 228 -14.31 14.47 -6.12
N PRO A 229 -15.27 13.97 -5.33
CA PRO A 229 -16.04 14.70 -4.32
C PRO A 229 -15.12 15.21 -3.19
N ARG A 230 -15.44 16.37 -2.60
CA ARG A 230 -14.72 16.92 -1.43
C ARG A 230 -14.95 16.12 -0.14
N TYR A 231 -15.39 14.87 -0.24
CA TYR A 231 -15.55 13.99 0.91
C TYR A 231 -15.15 12.58 0.53
N HIS A 232 -14.70 11.84 1.52
CA HIS A 232 -14.44 10.42 1.42
C HIS A 232 -15.21 9.73 2.54
N ALA A 233 -15.92 8.65 2.21
CA ALA A 233 -16.62 7.85 3.20
C ALA A 233 -16.35 6.36 2.92
N GLU A 234 -15.96 5.63 3.94
CA GLU A 234 -15.68 4.20 3.86
C GLU A 234 -16.22 3.49 5.10
N VAL A 235 -16.70 2.26 4.92
CA VAL A 235 -17.05 1.38 6.02
C VAL A 235 -15.89 0.45 6.28
N ILE A 236 -15.32 0.53 7.47
CA ILE A 236 -14.27 -0.37 7.94
C ILE A 236 -14.82 -1.37 8.96
N SER A 237 -14.18 -2.54 9.03
CA SER A 237 -14.46 -3.55 10.04
C SER A 237 -13.23 -3.71 10.94
N ILE A 238 -13.40 -3.52 12.24
CA ILE A 238 -12.35 -3.76 13.24
C ILE A 238 -12.94 -4.70 14.28
N TYR A 239 -12.31 -5.87 14.46
CA TYR A 239 -12.75 -6.91 15.42
C TYR A 239 -14.25 -7.27 15.32
N GLY A 240 -14.80 -7.29 14.10
CA GLY A 240 -16.23 -7.60 13.87
C GLY A 240 -17.21 -6.46 14.15
N PHE A 241 -16.71 -5.28 14.53
CA PHE A 241 -17.47 -4.03 14.63
C PHE A 241 -17.33 -3.21 13.35
N PHE A 242 -18.44 -2.62 12.90
CA PHE A 242 -18.47 -1.84 11.66
C PHE A 242 -18.53 -0.35 11.98
N PHE A 243 -17.61 0.39 11.37
CA PHE A 243 -17.49 1.84 11.53
C PHE A 243 -17.59 2.52 10.17
N GLU A 244 -18.43 3.54 10.07
CA GLU A 244 -18.38 4.51 8.98
C GLU A 244 -17.35 5.57 9.35
N LEU A 245 -16.28 5.65 8.56
CA LEU A 245 -15.33 6.75 8.58
C LEU A 245 -15.70 7.72 7.48
N LYS A 246 -15.88 8.99 7.81
CA LYS A 246 -16.17 10.04 6.84
C LYS A 246 -15.27 11.24 7.06
N ALA A 247 -14.54 11.63 6.02
CA ALA A 247 -13.77 12.86 5.97
C ALA A 247 -14.42 13.82 4.97
N ILE A 248 -14.52 15.10 5.32
CA ILE A 248 -15.10 16.16 4.47
C ILE A 248 -14.11 17.32 4.43
N LYS A 249 -13.81 17.81 3.23
CA LYS A 249 -13.09 19.05 2.99
C LYS A 249 -14.09 20.16 2.71
N HIS A 250 -14.14 21.17 3.57
CA HIS A 250 -15.01 22.33 3.38
C HIS A 250 -14.35 23.33 2.43
N ASP A 251 -13.17 23.81 2.82
CA ASP A 251 -12.38 24.83 2.11
C ASP A 251 -10.91 24.39 1.91
N ALA A 252 -10.00 25.31 1.57
CA ALA A 252 -8.59 24.99 1.29
C ALA A 252 -7.86 24.30 2.46
N SER A 253 -8.19 24.66 3.71
CA SER A 253 -7.52 24.19 4.94
C SER A 253 -8.47 23.63 6.01
N ALA A 254 -9.79 23.61 5.76
CA ALA A 254 -10.78 23.17 6.73
C ALA A 254 -11.30 21.76 6.43
N TYR A 255 -11.17 20.86 7.41
CA TYR A 255 -11.57 19.46 7.30
C TYR A 255 -12.43 19.04 8.49
N SER A 256 -13.41 18.15 8.26
CA SER A 256 -14.19 17.50 9.31
C SER A 256 -14.10 15.98 9.18
N PHE A 257 -14.02 15.31 10.32
CA PHE A 257 -13.93 13.85 10.40
C PHE A 257 -15.01 13.33 11.31
N TYR A 258 -15.67 12.28 10.86
CA TYR A 258 -16.72 11.59 11.58
C TYR A 258 -16.38 10.12 11.62
N MET A 259 -16.57 9.52 12.79
CA MET A 259 -16.55 8.08 12.98
C MET A 259 -17.88 7.70 13.62
N LYS A 260 -18.62 6.82 12.95
CA LYS A 260 -19.93 6.37 13.43
C LYS A 260 -19.96 4.85 13.47
N ILE A 261 -20.40 4.29 14.60
CA ILE A 261 -20.65 2.86 14.73
C ILE A 261 -21.92 2.54 13.92
N LEU A 262 -21.81 1.64 12.94
CA LEU A 262 -22.94 1.22 12.11
C LEU A 262 -23.64 -0.02 12.66
N LYS A 263 -22.87 -0.97 13.22
CA LYS A 263 -23.42 -2.20 13.79
C LYS A 263 -22.44 -2.80 14.80
N ALA A 264 -22.90 -2.97 16.04
CA ALA A 264 -22.25 -3.82 17.03
C ALA A 264 -22.89 -5.22 16.94
N ARG A 265 -22.09 -6.26 16.69
CA ARG A 265 -22.62 -7.64 16.66
C ARG A 265 -22.87 -8.20 18.06
N ILE A 266 -22.33 -7.56 19.10
CA ILE A 266 -22.42 -7.99 20.50
C ILE A 266 -23.08 -6.86 21.31
N PRO A 267 -24.39 -6.96 21.63
CA PRO A 267 -25.12 -5.88 22.29
C PRO A 267 -24.72 -5.62 23.75
N SER A 268 -23.98 -6.53 24.38
CA SER A 268 -23.70 -6.52 25.82
C SER A 268 -22.32 -5.99 26.21
N VAL A 269 -21.42 -5.76 25.25
CA VAL A 269 -20.06 -5.30 25.55
C VAL A 269 -19.91 -3.84 25.08
N PRO A 270 -19.61 -2.88 25.97
CA PRO A 270 -19.33 -1.51 25.56
C PRO A 270 -18.09 -1.47 24.67
N ILE A 271 -18.18 -0.76 23.54
CA ILE A 271 -17.10 -0.65 22.57
C ILE A 271 -16.28 0.60 22.87
N TYR A 272 -14.97 0.42 23.01
CA TYR A 272 -14.01 1.51 23.19
C TYR A 272 -12.96 1.45 22.08
N VAL A 273 -12.78 2.57 21.38
CA VAL A 273 -11.77 2.73 20.34
C VAL A 273 -11.05 4.05 20.57
N THR A 274 -9.72 4.00 20.64
CA THR A 274 -8.88 5.21 20.70
C THR A 274 -8.39 5.54 19.30
N PHE A 275 -8.58 6.78 18.84
CA PHE A 275 -8.08 7.21 17.53
C PHE A 275 -7.34 8.55 17.62
N SER A 276 -6.40 8.75 16.71
CA SER A 276 -5.74 10.03 16.47
C SER A 276 -5.82 10.38 15.00
N LEU A 277 -6.05 11.65 14.68
CA LEU A 277 -6.01 12.14 13.32
C LEU A 277 -4.64 12.75 13.03
N LEU A 278 -3.96 12.23 12.00
CA LEU A 278 -2.73 12.79 11.48
C LEU A 278 -3.00 13.44 10.13
N PHE A 279 -2.66 14.71 10.03
CA PHE A 279 -2.70 15.46 8.79
C PHE A 279 -1.29 15.57 8.22
N LEU A 280 -1.12 15.28 6.93
CA LEU A 280 0.05 15.73 6.21
C LEU A 280 -0.08 17.25 6.07
N SER A 281 0.61 18.01 6.92
CA SER A 281 0.66 19.46 6.82
C SER A 281 1.25 19.86 5.47
N SER A 282 0.53 20.74 4.76
CA SER A 282 0.98 21.40 3.53
C SER A 282 2.23 22.24 3.74
#